data_AF-A0A6P1M7W4-F1
#
_entry.id   AF-A0A6P1M7W4-F1
#
_cell.length_a   1.000
_cell.length_b   1.000
_cell.length_c   1.000
_cell.angle_alpha   90.00
_cell.angle_beta   90.00
_cell.angle_gamma   90.00
#
_symmetry.space_group_name_H-M   'P 1'
#
loop_
_entity.id
_entity.type
_entity.pdbx_description
1 polymer ?
#
loop_
_entity_poly.entity_id
_entity_poly.type
_entity_poly.pdbx_seq_one_letter_code
_entity_poly.pdbx_strand_id
1 'polypeptide(L)'
;MKINFATAVGAAAVSMAVADQKPNVIVIYTDDHGWADMSIQGQLDDVKTPNIDQLARDGVLCNDGYSTAPQCCPSRAGVMTGRYQQRFGMQQNGMGPLPLDEVTLADRMKAAGYRTGMIGKWHLEPFWIDSAWVKENLGVENATAKTHLPFEKILPYYPQNRGFDEFFKGELNRYWINYGLDGEDRSPEGEWQNVEGYRLEIQTDAALSFIERNQKNPFFLYLAYFAPHVPLEATQKYLDRFPGEMPERRRYALAMISAMDDGIGLIRERLEKLGLENDTLIFFIADNGAPLKMHMEDIPISFKGGAWDGSRNDPWVGEKGMVMEGGVHVPYIFAWPGTVPSGQICNDPVSTLDVAPTMLAAAGQPIPEELDGINLLPHLGTSNQSFPDRNLFWRFWEQGAVRRGDWKYMTLTDGREMLYNLSTQEHENKNLLSQYPEKADQLRKVWKKWSEELKPAGFRSCPLNDAEQQWFEFYLNESTPPAAKSAPVSAGPLPAMYAAMDTTRDDMLTKEEFVEGRTVREKPLLMKKFNLTEEEYQAQREGYRGNYRADFKTKDVNADGVLNADELR
;
A
#
# COMPACT_ATOMS: atom_id res chain seq x y z
N MET A 1 -3.79 45.03 55.83
CA MET A 1 -3.15 45.62 54.64
C MET A 1 -2.75 44.45 53.74
N LYS A 2 -3.52 44.19 52.68
CA LYS A 2 -3.27 43.06 51.76
C LYS A 2 -2.15 43.46 50.80
N ILE A 3 -1.07 42.68 50.75
CA ILE A 3 0.00 42.84 49.78
C ILE A 3 -0.19 41.75 48.72
N ASN A 4 -0.45 42.17 47.49
CA ASN A 4 -0.50 41.32 46.31
C ASN A 4 0.91 40.85 45.95
N PHE A 5 1.10 39.53 45.80
CA PHE A 5 2.20 38.98 45.01
C PHE A 5 1.63 38.55 43.67
N ALA A 6 2.01 39.27 42.62
CA ALA A 6 1.84 38.86 41.24
C ALA A 6 3.05 38.01 40.84
N THR A 7 2.86 36.71 40.66
CA THR A 7 3.80 35.83 39.97
C THR A 7 3.37 35.71 38.52
N ALA A 8 4.09 36.41 37.63
CA ALA A 8 4.01 36.18 36.20
C ALA A 8 4.74 34.87 35.87
N VAL A 9 3.99 33.86 35.43
CA VAL A 9 4.56 32.65 34.84
C VAL A 9 4.70 32.92 33.34
N GLY A 10 5.92 33.13 32.88
CA GLY A 10 6.24 33.21 31.46
C GLY A 10 6.11 31.82 30.84
N ALA A 11 5.21 31.67 29.87
CA ALA A 11 5.17 30.50 29.02
C ALA A 11 6.37 30.57 28.05
N ALA A 12 7.36 29.71 28.24
CA ALA A 12 8.41 29.50 27.26
C ALA A 12 7.77 28.77 26.06
N ALA A 13 7.52 29.52 24.99
CA ALA A 13 7.21 28.93 23.69
C ALA A 13 8.46 28.20 23.20
N VAL A 14 8.40 26.88 23.15
CA VAL A 14 9.39 26.08 22.43
C VAL A 14 9.15 26.33 20.95
N SER A 15 9.93 27.23 20.38
CA SER A 15 10.01 27.40 18.92
C SER A 15 10.61 26.14 18.33
N MET A 16 9.80 25.31 17.65
CA MET A 16 10.33 24.26 16.80
C MET A 16 11.07 24.93 15.64
N ALA A 17 12.40 24.82 15.64
CA ALA A 17 13.17 25.04 14.44
C ALA A 17 12.88 23.84 13.51
N VAL A 18 11.89 23.98 12.63
CA VAL A 18 11.85 23.18 11.41
C VAL A 18 13.15 23.53 10.68
N ALA A 19 13.98 22.53 10.40
CA ALA A 19 15.23 22.73 9.68
C ALA A 19 14.96 23.54 8.40
N ASP A 20 15.82 24.51 8.11
CA ASP A 20 15.77 25.44 6.98
C ASP A 20 15.90 24.75 5.60
N GLN A 21 15.79 23.41 5.56
CA GLN A 21 16.01 22.56 4.38
C GLN A 21 14.73 21.83 3.99
N LYS A 22 14.42 21.89 2.69
CA LYS A 22 13.35 21.13 2.04
C LYS A 22 13.67 19.63 2.16
N PRO A 23 12.74 18.77 2.59
CA PRO A 23 13.00 17.34 2.65
C PRO A 23 13.15 16.76 1.25
N ASN A 24 13.79 15.61 1.11
CA ASN A 24 13.60 14.76 -0.05
C ASN A 24 12.20 14.13 -0.01
N VAL A 25 11.71 13.72 -1.16
CA VAL A 25 10.43 13.01 -1.29
C VAL A 25 10.61 11.75 -2.14
N ILE A 26 10.12 10.62 -1.64
CA ILE A 26 10.03 9.38 -2.40
C ILE A 26 8.57 8.91 -2.41
N VAL A 27 8.02 8.72 -3.60
CA VAL A 27 6.73 8.05 -3.80
C VAL A 27 7.00 6.67 -4.37
N ILE A 28 6.91 5.66 -3.51
CA ILE A 28 6.97 4.25 -3.87
C ILE A 28 5.57 3.82 -4.29
N TYR A 29 5.43 3.42 -5.55
CA TYR A 29 4.15 3.14 -6.20
C TYR A 29 4.12 1.71 -6.72
N THR A 30 3.32 0.84 -6.13
CA THR A 30 3.23 -0.58 -6.50
C THR A 30 2.13 -0.81 -7.55
N ASP A 31 2.12 -1.99 -8.19
CA ASP A 31 1.29 -2.28 -9.37
C ASP A 31 0.55 -3.61 -9.15
N ASP A 32 -0.77 -3.53 -9.00
CA ASP A 32 -1.67 -4.66 -8.64
C ASP A 32 -1.45 -5.25 -7.23
N HIS A 33 -0.89 -4.48 -6.31
CA HIS A 33 -0.62 -4.93 -4.94
C HIS A 33 -1.88 -4.88 -4.09
N GLY A 34 -2.47 -6.05 -3.84
CA GLY A 34 -3.65 -6.20 -2.99
C GLY A 34 -3.39 -5.81 -1.53
N TRP A 35 -4.43 -5.27 -0.88
CA TRP A 35 -4.34 -4.74 0.48
C TRP A 35 -3.86 -5.75 1.52
N ALA A 36 -4.22 -7.03 1.36
CA ALA A 36 -3.87 -8.11 2.28
C ALA A 36 -2.38 -8.50 2.24
N ASP A 37 -1.66 -8.08 1.19
CA ASP A 37 -0.30 -8.53 0.89
C ASP A 37 0.79 -7.65 1.50
N MET A 38 0.54 -7.13 2.70
CA MET A 38 1.56 -6.62 3.60
C MET A 38 1.46 -7.37 4.93
N SER A 39 2.57 -7.91 5.44
CA SER A 39 2.51 -8.71 6.68
C SER A 39 2.02 -7.90 7.88
N ILE A 40 2.27 -6.58 7.92
CA ILE A 40 1.74 -5.70 8.98
C ILE A 40 0.21 -5.61 9.00
N GLN A 41 -0.48 -5.94 7.91
CA GLN A 41 -1.96 -5.98 7.87
C GLN A 41 -2.54 -7.18 8.60
N GLY A 42 -1.71 -8.20 8.85
CA GLY A 42 -2.08 -9.38 9.65
C GLY A 42 -3.22 -10.23 9.06
N GLN A 43 -3.54 -10.08 7.77
CA GLN A 43 -4.63 -10.84 7.14
C GLN A 43 -4.21 -12.23 6.68
N LEU A 44 -2.96 -12.38 6.26
CA LEU A 44 -2.42 -13.58 5.64
C LEU A 44 -1.10 -13.98 6.33
N ASP A 45 -0.88 -15.27 6.51
CA ASP A 45 0.27 -15.85 7.22
C ASP A 45 1.46 -16.16 6.30
N ASP A 46 1.24 -16.13 4.98
CA ASP A 46 2.24 -16.42 3.95
C ASP A 46 3.02 -15.18 3.48
N VAL A 47 2.55 -13.98 3.82
CA VAL A 47 3.16 -12.70 3.45
C VAL A 47 4.35 -12.40 4.36
N LYS A 48 5.46 -11.94 3.77
CA LYS A 48 6.67 -11.55 4.49
C LYS A 48 7.24 -10.26 3.90
N THR A 49 6.98 -9.14 4.56
CA THR A 49 7.44 -7.81 4.13
C THR A 49 8.10 -7.03 5.26
N PRO A 50 9.20 -7.54 5.85
CA PRO A 50 9.80 -6.95 7.05
C PRO A 50 10.24 -5.48 6.87
N ASN A 51 10.67 -5.07 5.68
CA ASN A 51 11.14 -3.69 5.43
C ASN A 51 9.97 -2.71 5.22
N ILE A 52 8.92 -3.13 4.52
CA ILE A 52 7.66 -2.37 4.40
C ILE A 52 7.01 -2.25 5.77
N ASP A 53 6.96 -3.33 6.54
CA ASP A 53 6.45 -3.32 7.90
C ASP A 53 7.28 -2.38 8.80
N GLN A 54 8.61 -2.35 8.61
CA GLN A 54 9.47 -1.42 9.33
C GLN A 54 9.23 0.02 8.90
N LEU A 55 9.02 0.30 7.61
CA LEU A 55 8.63 1.63 7.12
C LEU A 55 7.33 2.11 7.76
N ALA A 56 6.33 1.22 7.89
CA ALA A 56 5.08 1.51 8.58
C ALA A 56 5.29 1.75 10.09
N ARG A 57 6.09 0.91 10.76
CA ARG A 57 6.44 1.08 12.18
C ARG A 57 7.20 2.38 12.44
N ASP A 58 8.00 2.85 11.48
CA ASP A 58 8.76 4.09 11.63
C ASP A 58 7.94 5.34 11.27
N GLY A 59 6.74 5.16 10.71
CA GLY A 59 5.82 6.23 10.32
C GLY A 59 4.37 5.93 10.73
N VAL A 60 3.47 6.07 9.75
CA VAL A 60 2.02 5.90 9.88
C VAL A 60 1.55 4.80 8.93
N LEU A 61 0.91 3.76 9.48
CA LEU A 61 0.10 2.83 8.70
C LEU A 61 -1.30 3.43 8.51
N CYS A 62 -1.70 3.68 7.27
CA CYS A 62 -3.05 4.12 6.96
C CYS A 62 -3.91 2.90 6.61
N ASN A 63 -4.76 2.48 7.53
CA ASN A 63 -5.64 1.33 7.32
C ASN A 63 -6.61 1.58 6.16
N ASP A 64 -7.07 2.83 6.01
CA ASP A 64 -8.07 3.27 5.04
C ASP A 64 -7.44 4.09 3.89
N GLY A 65 -6.53 3.48 3.13
CA GLY A 65 -5.89 4.08 1.96
C GLY A 65 -6.60 3.78 0.64
N TYR A 66 -6.82 4.81 -0.19
CA TYR A 66 -7.59 4.66 -1.43
C TYR A 66 -6.90 5.19 -2.67
N SER A 67 -6.91 4.39 -3.74
CA SER A 67 -6.61 4.85 -5.09
C SER A 67 -7.82 5.56 -5.71
N THR A 68 -7.60 6.42 -6.71
CA THR A 68 -8.68 7.17 -7.38
C THR A 68 -9.37 6.37 -8.48
N ALA A 69 -8.83 5.22 -8.84
CA ALA A 69 -9.33 4.36 -9.89
C ALA A 69 -8.95 2.91 -9.61
N PRO A 70 -9.81 1.94 -9.93
CA PRO A 70 -9.48 0.52 -9.80
C PRO A 70 -8.66 0.00 -10.98
N GLN A 71 -7.85 0.85 -11.61
CA GLN A 71 -7.01 0.49 -12.75
C GLN A 71 -5.78 1.41 -12.87
N CYS A 72 -4.68 0.85 -13.35
CA CYS A 72 -3.36 1.46 -13.32
C CYS A 72 -3.23 2.81 -14.03
N CYS A 73 -3.63 2.94 -15.30
CA CYS A 73 -3.49 4.19 -16.07
C CYS A 73 -4.29 5.36 -15.44
N PRO A 74 -5.61 5.24 -15.18
CA PRO A 74 -6.37 6.32 -14.55
C PRO A 74 -5.89 6.65 -13.13
N SER A 75 -5.48 5.65 -12.35
CA SER A 75 -4.95 5.87 -10.99
C SER A 75 -3.63 6.65 -11.01
N ARG A 76 -2.69 6.27 -11.89
CA ARG A 76 -1.42 6.97 -12.10
C ARG A 76 -1.65 8.42 -12.54
N ALA A 77 -2.63 8.66 -13.41
CA ALA A 77 -2.99 10.01 -13.82
C ALA A 77 -3.51 10.84 -12.63
N GLY A 78 -4.27 10.21 -11.73
CA GLY A 78 -4.73 10.82 -10.48
C GLY A 78 -3.57 11.28 -9.60
N VAL A 79 -2.64 10.38 -9.29
CA VAL A 79 -1.45 10.68 -8.47
C VAL A 79 -0.56 11.74 -9.12
N MET A 80 -0.29 11.58 -10.42
CA MET A 80 0.62 12.46 -11.13
C MET A 80 0.08 13.88 -11.27
N THR A 81 -1.23 14.10 -11.19
CA THR A 81 -1.83 15.45 -11.29
C THR A 81 -2.33 15.99 -9.95
N GLY A 82 -2.58 15.13 -8.96
CA GLY A 82 -3.29 15.46 -7.73
C GLY A 82 -4.77 15.77 -7.97
N ARG A 83 -5.35 15.29 -9.08
CA ARG A 83 -6.72 15.57 -9.50
C ARG A 83 -7.43 14.29 -9.91
N TYR A 84 -8.74 14.22 -9.70
CA TYR A 84 -9.54 13.13 -10.24
C TYR A 84 -9.41 13.07 -11.77
N GLN A 85 -8.93 11.94 -12.28
CA GLN A 85 -8.64 11.73 -13.69
C GLN A 85 -9.84 11.89 -14.62
N GLN A 86 -11.06 11.75 -14.08
CA GLN A 86 -12.29 11.99 -14.78
C GLN A 86 -12.49 13.47 -15.16
N ARG A 87 -11.84 14.42 -14.47
CA ARG A 87 -11.90 15.85 -14.79
C ARG A 87 -11.25 16.18 -16.14
N PHE A 88 -10.33 15.33 -16.60
CA PHE A 88 -9.63 15.46 -17.88
C PHE A 88 -9.81 14.25 -18.81
N GLY A 89 -10.78 13.38 -18.52
CA GLY A 89 -11.26 12.35 -19.45
C GLY A 89 -10.54 11.00 -19.43
N MET A 90 -9.51 10.84 -18.60
CA MET A 90 -8.66 9.65 -18.57
C MET A 90 -9.20 8.61 -17.57
N GLN A 91 -10.36 8.02 -17.87
CA GLN A 91 -11.11 7.22 -16.89
C GLN A 91 -10.76 5.74 -16.83
N GLN A 92 -10.13 5.20 -17.87
CA GLN A 92 -9.78 3.80 -18.03
C GLN A 92 -8.55 3.68 -18.93
N ASN A 93 -7.87 2.55 -18.89
CA ASN A 93 -6.86 2.19 -19.89
C ASN A 93 -7.51 2.24 -21.30
N GLY A 94 -6.79 2.79 -22.29
CA GLY A 94 -7.36 3.05 -23.62
C GLY A 94 -8.02 4.42 -23.77
N MET A 95 -8.06 5.22 -22.70
CA MET A 95 -8.46 6.64 -22.74
C MET A 95 -7.30 7.58 -22.38
N GLY A 96 -6.06 7.11 -22.55
CA GLY A 96 -4.88 7.96 -22.48
C GLY A 96 -4.63 8.72 -23.79
N PRO A 97 -3.50 9.43 -23.88
CA PRO A 97 -2.48 9.63 -22.85
C PRO A 97 -2.89 10.68 -21.79
N LEU A 98 -2.01 10.93 -20.81
CA LEU A 98 -2.16 12.09 -19.93
C LEU A 98 -2.11 13.37 -20.79
N PRO A 99 -3.16 14.22 -20.78
CA PRO A 99 -3.17 15.45 -21.58
C PRO A 99 -1.95 16.33 -21.29
N LEU A 100 -1.38 16.96 -22.33
CA LEU A 100 -0.13 17.73 -22.21
C LEU A 100 -0.29 19.03 -21.41
N ASP A 101 -1.51 19.51 -21.24
CA ASP A 101 -1.86 20.71 -20.46
C ASP A 101 -2.07 20.42 -18.96
N GLU A 102 -2.12 19.16 -18.55
CA GLU A 102 -2.14 18.78 -17.13
C GLU A 102 -0.75 18.94 -16.50
N VAL A 103 -0.70 19.75 -15.43
CA VAL A 103 0.52 20.02 -14.67
C VAL A 103 0.83 18.81 -13.78
N THR A 104 1.99 18.21 -13.97
CA THR A 104 2.38 17.02 -13.22
C THR A 104 2.98 17.36 -11.86
N LEU A 105 3.00 16.38 -10.97
CA LEU A 105 3.69 16.43 -9.69
C LEU A 105 5.18 16.74 -9.88
N ALA A 106 5.80 16.18 -10.92
CA ALA A 106 7.18 16.47 -11.27
C ALA A 106 7.36 17.94 -11.71
N ASP A 107 6.46 18.51 -12.52
CA ASP A 107 6.51 19.93 -12.88
C ASP A 107 6.44 20.82 -11.63
N ARG A 108 5.54 20.48 -10.70
CA ARG A 108 5.36 21.24 -9.45
C ARG A 108 6.59 21.14 -8.54
N MET A 109 7.15 19.95 -8.37
CA MET A 109 8.35 19.75 -7.54
C MET A 109 9.60 20.37 -8.17
N LYS A 110 9.74 20.30 -9.49
CA LYS A 110 10.80 20.98 -10.23
C LYS A 110 10.71 22.49 -10.07
N ALA A 111 9.50 23.07 -10.17
CA ALA A 111 9.27 24.49 -9.88
C ALA A 111 9.61 24.86 -8.42
N ALA A 112 9.44 23.91 -7.48
CA ALA A 112 9.85 24.05 -6.08
C ALA A 112 11.37 23.90 -5.87
N GLY A 113 12.16 23.68 -6.93
CA GLY A 113 13.63 23.57 -6.87
C GLY A 113 14.16 22.18 -6.55
N TYR A 114 13.35 21.14 -6.73
CA TYR A 114 13.79 19.76 -6.55
C TYR A 114 14.42 19.20 -7.83
N ARG A 115 15.38 18.28 -7.67
CA ARG A 115 15.68 17.33 -8.74
C ARG A 115 14.56 16.30 -8.84
N THR A 116 14.08 16.01 -10.04
CA THR A 116 12.97 15.07 -10.23
C THR A 116 13.42 13.78 -10.94
N GLY A 117 13.07 12.62 -10.37
CA GLY A 117 13.42 11.30 -10.86
C GLY A 117 12.20 10.42 -11.12
N MET A 118 12.18 9.68 -12.23
CA MET A 118 11.17 8.66 -12.54
C MET A 118 11.81 7.31 -12.82
N ILE A 119 11.34 6.24 -12.16
CA ILE A 119 11.86 4.89 -12.34
C ILE A 119 10.71 3.90 -12.50
N GLY A 120 10.82 3.01 -13.48
CA GLY A 120 9.88 1.90 -13.66
C GLY A 120 8.72 2.19 -14.61
N LYS A 121 7.51 1.86 -14.15
CA LYS A 121 6.28 1.94 -14.96
C LYS A 121 5.77 3.38 -15.06
N TRP A 122 5.70 3.90 -16.29
CA TRP A 122 5.10 5.22 -16.55
C TRP A 122 3.60 5.09 -16.84
N HIS A 123 3.25 4.49 -17.98
CA HIS A 123 1.88 4.15 -18.36
C HIS A 123 0.94 5.37 -18.50
N LEU A 124 1.52 6.53 -18.85
CA LEU A 124 0.81 7.79 -19.13
C LEU A 124 1.12 8.33 -20.53
N GLU A 125 1.95 7.63 -21.29
CA GLU A 125 2.18 7.82 -22.71
C GLU A 125 1.09 7.16 -23.57
N PRO A 126 0.94 7.54 -24.85
CA PRO A 126 0.04 6.85 -25.76
C PRO A 126 0.42 5.38 -25.90
N PHE A 127 -0.58 4.51 -25.79
CA PHE A 127 -0.47 3.08 -26.05
C PHE A 127 -1.39 2.68 -27.21
N TRP A 128 -1.13 1.51 -27.80
CA TRP A 128 -1.86 1.08 -29.01
C TRP A 128 -3.34 0.82 -28.76
N ILE A 129 -3.78 0.73 -27.50
CA ILE A 129 -5.20 0.63 -27.12
C ILE A 129 -5.91 1.99 -27.08
N ASP A 130 -5.18 3.11 -27.10
CA ASP A 130 -5.74 4.47 -27.04
C ASP A 130 -6.32 4.88 -28.40
N SER A 131 -7.43 4.24 -28.77
CA SER A 131 -8.00 4.31 -30.12
C SER A 131 -8.36 5.74 -30.53
N ALA A 132 -8.81 6.58 -29.60
CA ALA A 132 -9.10 7.98 -29.86
C ALA A 132 -7.83 8.75 -30.26
N TRP A 133 -6.75 8.62 -29.47
CA TRP A 133 -5.48 9.25 -29.77
C TRP A 133 -4.87 8.73 -31.07
N VAL A 134 -4.91 7.41 -31.29
CA VAL A 134 -4.40 6.76 -32.50
C VAL A 134 -5.16 7.25 -33.74
N LYS A 135 -6.48 7.33 -33.67
CA LYS A 135 -7.31 7.86 -34.76
C LYS A 135 -6.97 9.32 -35.06
N GLU A 136 -6.90 10.15 -34.02
CA GLU A 136 -6.62 11.58 -34.17
C GLU A 136 -5.20 11.86 -34.72
N ASN A 137 -4.20 11.14 -34.22
CA ASN A 137 -2.79 11.45 -34.50
C ASN A 137 -2.19 10.67 -35.66
N LEU A 138 -2.76 9.50 -36.00
CA LEU A 138 -2.27 8.58 -37.03
C LEU A 138 -3.30 8.28 -38.12
N GLY A 139 -4.57 8.67 -37.95
CA GLY A 139 -5.64 8.38 -38.93
C GLY A 139 -6.07 6.92 -38.97
N VAL A 140 -5.74 6.11 -37.95
CA VAL A 140 -6.07 4.68 -37.87
C VAL A 140 -7.34 4.49 -37.03
N GLU A 141 -8.43 4.03 -37.64
CA GLU A 141 -9.72 3.85 -36.97
C GLU A 141 -9.72 2.73 -35.92
N ASN A 142 -9.11 1.58 -36.23
CA ASN A 142 -9.08 0.41 -35.36
C ASN A 142 -7.64 0.08 -35.00
N ALA A 143 -7.16 0.66 -33.90
CA ALA A 143 -5.84 0.36 -33.39
C ALA A 143 -5.74 -1.09 -32.91
N THR A 144 -4.57 -1.72 -33.07
CA THR A 144 -4.29 -3.09 -32.64
C THR A 144 -2.91 -3.14 -32.01
N ALA A 145 -2.54 -4.27 -31.38
CA ALA A 145 -1.19 -4.48 -30.87
C ALA A 145 -0.08 -4.38 -31.93
N LYS A 146 -0.43 -4.39 -33.23
CA LYS A 146 0.51 -4.19 -34.35
C LYS A 146 0.57 -2.73 -34.83
N THR A 147 -0.26 -1.85 -34.31
CA THR A 147 -0.25 -0.44 -34.67
C THR A 147 1.06 0.18 -34.22
N HIS A 148 1.85 0.63 -35.19
CA HIS A 148 3.10 1.33 -34.91
C HIS A 148 2.80 2.75 -34.43
N LEU A 149 3.26 3.09 -33.23
CA LEU A 149 3.22 4.45 -32.70
C LEU A 149 4.59 5.12 -32.96
N PRO A 150 4.66 6.13 -33.85
CA PRO A 150 5.91 6.81 -34.13
C PRO A 150 6.48 7.46 -32.87
N PHE A 151 7.76 7.21 -32.59
CA PHE A 151 8.37 7.59 -31.31
C PHE A 151 8.31 9.10 -31.09
N GLU A 152 8.53 9.90 -32.15
CA GLU A 152 8.47 11.35 -32.10
C GLU A 152 7.09 11.90 -31.69
N LYS A 153 6.01 11.15 -31.92
CA LYS A 153 4.65 11.55 -31.53
C LYS A 153 4.33 11.19 -30.08
N ILE A 154 4.95 10.14 -29.53
CA ILE A 154 4.75 9.71 -28.15
C ILE A 154 5.75 10.35 -27.17
N LEU A 155 6.91 10.79 -27.67
CA LEU A 155 7.98 11.41 -26.88
C LEU A 155 7.51 12.60 -26.01
N PRO A 156 6.61 13.49 -26.45
CA PRO A 156 6.08 14.57 -25.60
C PRO A 156 5.39 14.08 -24.32
N TYR A 157 4.96 12.82 -24.28
CA TYR A 157 4.29 12.21 -23.13
C TYR A 157 5.24 11.37 -22.26
N TYR A 158 6.51 11.23 -22.65
CA TYR A 158 7.50 10.52 -21.83
C TYR A 158 7.99 11.38 -20.66
N PRO A 159 8.52 10.76 -19.59
CA PRO A 159 8.85 11.44 -18.33
C PRO A 159 9.67 12.74 -18.48
N GLN A 160 10.64 12.78 -19.38
CA GLN A 160 11.50 13.96 -19.57
C GLN A 160 10.77 15.19 -20.08
N ASN A 161 9.67 14.97 -20.80
CA ASN A 161 8.79 16.05 -21.27
C ASN A 161 7.62 16.31 -20.31
N ARG A 162 7.56 15.58 -19.19
CA ARG A 162 6.54 15.65 -18.15
C ARG A 162 7.15 15.93 -16.78
N GLY A 163 8.11 16.86 -16.75
CA GLY A 163 8.69 17.42 -15.51
C GLY A 163 9.85 16.64 -14.89
N PHE A 164 10.21 15.45 -15.38
CA PHE A 164 11.30 14.66 -14.81
C PHE A 164 12.67 15.04 -15.40
N ASP A 165 13.65 15.29 -14.53
CA ASP A 165 15.02 15.56 -14.92
C ASP A 165 15.83 14.28 -15.18
N GLU A 166 15.59 13.24 -14.39
CA GLU A 166 16.22 11.93 -14.53
C GLU A 166 15.16 10.86 -14.69
N PHE A 167 15.41 9.92 -15.59
CA PHE A 167 14.45 8.88 -15.90
C PHE A 167 15.15 7.55 -16.17
N PHE A 168 14.54 6.49 -15.64
CA PHE A 168 14.83 5.09 -15.87
C PHE A 168 13.50 4.36 -16.12
N LYS A 169 12.82 4.78 -17.19
CA LYS A 169 11.48 4.29 -17.56
C LYS A 169 11.65 3.00 -18.35
N GLY A 170 10.98 1.93 -18.00
CA GLY A 170 11.02 0.73 -18.83
C GLY A 170 10.03 -0.32 -18.42
N GLU A 171 9.93 -1.34 -19.26
CA GLU A 171 9.17 -2.56 -18.99
C GLU A 171 10.12 -3.74 -19.15
N LEU A 172 10.03 -4.71 -18.25
CA LEU A 172 10.87 -5.91 -18.23
C LEU A 172 12.37 -5.56 -18.17
N ASN A 173 13.09 -5.67 -19.29
CA ASN A 173 14.53 -5.48 -19.39
C ASN A 173 14.94 -4.36 -20.37
N ARG A 174 14.00 -3.59 -20.90
CA ARG A 174 14.28 -2.51 -21.86
C ARG A 174 13.83 -1.17 -21.30
N TYR A 175 14.78 -0.26 -21.15
CA TYR A 175 14.63 1.01 -20.47
C TYR A 175 14.99 2.18 -21.37
N TRP A 176 14.19 3.23 -21.32
CA TRP A 176 14.48 4.57 -21.79
C TRP A 176 15.12 5.34 -20.64
N ILE A 177 16.37 5.74 -20.79
CA ILE A 177 17.19 6.25 -19.68
C ILE A 177 17.95 7.52 -20.06
N ASN A 178 18.29 8.35 -19.06
CA ASN A 178 19.34 9.38 -19.18
C ASN A 178 20.44 9.29 -18.12
N TYR A 179 20.43 8.24 -17.28
CA TYR A 179 21.51 7.87 -16.39
C TYR A 179 21.58 6.34 -16.26
N GLY A 180 22.76 5.81 -15.96
CA GLY A 180 22.97 4.37 -15.78
C GLY A 180 22.98 3.91 -14.33
N LEU A 181 22.92 2.60 -14.12
CA LEU A 181 23.08 1.96 -12.80
C LEU A 181 24.48 2.17 -12.20
N ASP A 182 25.47 2.47 -13.05
CA ASP A 182 26.82 2.91 -12.65
C ASP A 182 26.85 4.33 -12.08
N GLY A 183 25.72 5.04 -12.08
CA GLY A 183 25.62 6.42 -11.61
C GLY A 183 26.15 7.45 -12.61
N GLU A 184 26.52 7.03 -13.82
CA GLU A 184 27.05 7.91 -14.87
C GLU A 184 25.92 8.46 -15.76
N ASP A 185 26.13 9.67 -16.28
CA ASP A 185 25.18 10.29 -17.21
C ASP A 185 25.08 9.50 -18.53
N ARG A 186 23.92 9.58 -19.16
CA ARG A 186 23.67 9.16 -20.55
C ARG A 186 23.16 10.37 -21.35
N SER A 187 22.69 10.16 -22.58
CA SER A 187 22.10 11.25 -23.37
C SER A 187 20.96 11.93 -22.57
N PRO A 188 20.98 13.26 -22.39
CA PRO A 188 19.93 13.98 -21.67
C PRO A 188 18.57 13.91 -22.38
N GLU A 189 18.57 13.72 -23.70
CA GLU A 189 17.38 13.50 -24.52
C GLU A 189 16.76 12.11 -24.30
N GLY A 190 17.59 11.17 -23.84
CA GLY A 190 17.26 9.78 -23.54
C GLY A 190 17.74 8.79 -24.60
N GLU A 191 18.06 7.59 -24.14
CA GLU A 191 18.45 6.48 -25.00
C GLU A 191 17.83 5.15 -24.54
N TRP A 192 17.65 4.22 -25.48
CA TRP A 192 17.19 2.86 -25.16
C TRP A 192 18.37 2.00 -24.72
N GLN A 193 18.27 1.42 -23.52
CA GLN A 193 19.20 0.44 -22.99
C GLN A 193 18.49 -0.87 -22.66
N ASN A 194 19.10 -2.00 -23.05
CA ASN A 194 18.72 -3.30 -22.51
C ASN A 194 19.59 -3.58 -21.29
N VAL A 195 18.96 -3.92 -20.17
CA VAL A 195 19.65 -4.16 -18.89
C VAL A 195 19.40 -5.61 -18.49
N GLU A 196 20.48 -6.36 -18.31
CA GLU A 196 20.41 -7.75 -17.87
C GLU A 196 20.14 -7.81 -16.36
N GLY A 197 19.29 -8.74 -15.93
CA GLY A 197 19.00 -8.96 -14.52
C GLY A 197 17.50 -9.04 -14.24
N TYR A 198 17.17 -9.14 -12.96
CA TYR A 198 15.80 -9.21 -12.51
C TYR A 198 15.20 -7.81 -12.36
N ARG A 199 14.07 -7.55 -13.02
CA ARG A 199 13.51 -6.20 -13.17
C ARG A 199 13.30 -5.45 -11.85
N LEU A 200 12.88 -6.13 -10.78
CA LEU A 200 12.63 -5.46 -9.49
C LEU A 200 13.93 -5.06 -8.78
N GLU A 201 15.00 -5.84 -8.96
CA GLU A 201 16.34 -5.48 -8.48
C GLU A 201 16.89 -4.31 -9.32
N ILE A 202 16.72 -4.33 -10.64
CA ILE A 202 17.12 -3.22 -11.53
C ILE A 202 16.41 -1.90 -11.14
N GLN A 203 15.11 -1.93 -10.84
CA GLN A 203 14.38 -0.74 -10.38
C GLN A 203 14.92 -0.20 -9.05
N THR A 204 15.34 -1.09 -8.16
CA THR A 204 15.97 -0.73 -6.89
C THR A 204 17.35 -0.13 -7.11
N ASP A 205 18.18 -0.75 -7.93
CA ASP A 205 19.53 -0.27 -8.24
C ASP A 205 19.47 1.12 -8.89
N ALA A 206 18.54 1.34 -9.82
CA ALA A 206 18.33 2.65 -10.41
C ALA A 206 17.93 3.70 -9.35
N ALA A 207 17.10 3.34 -8.38
CA ALA A 207 16.70 4.23 -7.29
C ALA A 207 17.90 4.59 -6.40
N LEU A 208 18.75 3.62 -6.07
CA LEU A 208 19.99 3.85 -5.33
C LEU A 208 20.92 4.79 -6.09
N SER A 209 21.16 4.55 -7.39
CA SER A 209 21.98 5.43 -8.23
C SER A 209 21.42 6.85 -8.28
N PHE A 210 20.10 7.02 -8.44
CA PHE A 210 19.45 8.34 -8.44
C PHE A 210 19.65 9.08 -7.10
N ILE A 211 19.44 8.40 -5.97
CA ILE A 211 19.61 8.97 -4.63
C ILE A 211 21.07 9.42 -4.42
N GLU A 212 22.03 8.57 -4.76
CA GLU A 212 23.46 8.85 -4.60
C GLU A 212 23.92 10.05 -5.43
N ARG A 213 23.46 10.14 -6.70
CA ARG A 213 23.74 11.26 -7.60
C ARG A 213 23.18 12.58 -7.07
N ASN A 214 22.04 12.52 -6.37
CA ASN A 214 21.29 13.69 -5.96
C ASN A 214 21.36 14.02 -4.47
N GLN A 215 22.16 13.30 -3.68
CA GLN A 215 22.29 13.44 -2.22
C GLN A 215 22.60 14.87 -1.68
N LYS A 216 23.03 15.80 -2.55
CA LYS A 216 23.37 17.18 -2.18
C LYS A 216 22.24 18.19 -2.45
N ASN A 217 21.16 17.77 -3.10
CA ASN A 217 20.02 18.60 -3.46
C ASN A 217 18.74 17.93 -2.98
N PRO A 218 17.69 18.69 -2.62
CA PRO A 218 16.37 18.09 -2.40
C PRO A 218 15.91 17.39 -3.68
N PHE A 219 15.47 16.14 -3.57
CA PHE A 219 14.99 15.36 -4.71
C PHE A 219 13.58 14.83 -4.51
N PHE A 220 12.85 14.70 -5.62
CA PHE A 220 11.58 13.99 -5.71
C PHE A 220 11.77 12.77 -6.59
N LEU A 221 11.57 11.57 -6.04
CA LEU A 221 11.64 10.31 -6.75
C LEU A 221 10.26 9.67 -6.85
N TYR A 222 9.78 9.43 -8.07
CA TYR A 222 8.64 8.56 -8.35
C TYR A 222 9.16 7.16 -8.74
N LEU A 223 9.08 6.22 -7.80
CA LEU A 223 9.55 4.85 -7.95
C LEU A 223 8.36 3.90 -8.16
N ALA A 224 8.06 3.61 -9.41
CA ALA A 224 6.91 2.81 -9.81
C ALA A 224 7.29 1.34 -10.06
N TYR A 225 7.30 0.52 -9.00
CA TYR A 225 7.58 -0.91 -9.08
C TYR A 225 6.53 -1.66 -9.91
N PHE A 226 6.97 -2.71 -10.62
CA PHE A 226 6.08 -3.65 -11.34
C PHE A 226 5.57 -4.80 -10.46
N ALA A 227 5.80 -4.76 -9.15
CA ALA A 227 5.40 -5.84 -8.25
C ALA A 227 3.97 -5.61 -7.72
N PRO A 228 3.11 -6.64 -7.66
CA PRO A 228 3.25 -8.00 -8.23
C PRO A 228 2.74 -8.16 -9.68
N HIS A 229 2.38 -7.09 -10.41
CA HIS A 229 1.79 -7.15 -11.76
C HIS A 229 2.46 -8.14 -12.75
N VAL A 230 1.62 -8.79 -13.57
CA VAL A 230 2.04 -9.73 -14.62
C VAL A 230 2.93 -9.10 -15.71
N PRO A 231 3.78 -9.86 -16.42
CA PRO A 231 4.07 -11.28 -16.24
C PRO A 231 4.76 -11.52 -14.89
N LEU A 232 4.39 -12.63 -14.26
CA LEU A 232 5.01 -13.04 -13.00
C LEU A 232 6.39 -13.62 -13.26
N GLU A 233 7.39 -13.02 -12.63
CA GLU A 233 8.80 -13.37 -12.79
C GLU A 233 9.48 -13.22 -11.43
N ALA A 234 10.27 -14.22 -11.04
CA ALA A 234 11.05 -14.18 -9.81
C ALA A 234 12.29 -15.04 -9.96
N THR A 235 13.37 -14.67 -9.28
CA THR A 235 14.59 -15.50 -9.20
C THR A 235 14.43 -16.56 -8.12
N GLN A 236 15.24 -17.62 -8.19
CA GLN A 236 15.21 -18.70 -7.19
C GLN A 236 15.45 -18.17 -5.76
N LYS A 237 16.31 -17.14 -5.62
CA LYS A 237 16.57 -16.41 -4.37
C LYS A 237 15.29 -15.99 -3.64
N TYR A 238 14.27 -15.53 -4.36
CA TYR A 238 13.01 -15.09 -3.77
C TYR A 238 11.98 -16.20 -3.67
N LEU A 239 11.94 -17.12 -4.66
CA LEU A 239 11.05 -18.29 -4.61
C LEU A 239 11.35 -19.19 -3.41
N ASP A 240 12.64 -19.37 -3.06
CA ASP A 240 13.08 -20.19 -1.92
C ASP A 240 12.58 -19.67 -0.56
N ARG A 241 12.13 -18.41 -0.46
CA ARG A 241 11.58 -17.82 0.78
C ARG A 241 10.17 -18.31 1.11
N PHE A 242 9.50 -18.91 0.13
CA PHE A 242 8.15 -19.43 0.23
C PHE A 242 8.15 -20.93 -0.09
N PRO A 243 8.74 -21.79 0.77
CA PRO A 243 8.72 -23.24 0.58
C PRO A 243 7.34 -23.81 0.93
N GLY A 244 7.10 -25.07 0.54
CA GLY A 244 5.85 -25.78 0.84
C GLY A 244 4.80 -25.67 -0.27
N GLU A 245 3.67 -26.33 -0.08
CA GLU A 245 2.57 -26.35 -1.05
C GLU A 245 1.79 -25.03 -1.01
N MET A 246 1.65 -24.39 -2.18
CA MET A 246 0.83 -23.20 -2.41
C MET A 246 0.65 -23.02 -3.92
N PRO A 247 -0.38 -22.27 -4.36
CA PRO A 247 -0.55 -21.90 -5.76
C PRO A 247 0.73 -21.31 -6.36
N GLU A 248 1.07 -21.71 -7.59
CA GLU A 248 2.26 -21.23 -8.29
C GLU A 248 2.24 -19.70 -8.41
N ARG A 249 1.10 -19.14 -8.83
CA ARG A 249 0.95 -17.68 -8.97
C ARG A 249 1.12 -16.94 -7.66
N ARG A 250 0.55 -17.48 -6.57
CA ARG A 250 0.72 -16.93 -5.22
C ARG A 250 2.20 -16.89 -4.83
N ARG A 251 2.94 -17.99 -5.07
CA ARG A 251 4.38 -18.06 -4.78
C ARG A 251 5.17 -17.01 -5.54
N TYR A 252 4.88 -16.82 -6.82
CA TYR A 252 5.55 -15.80 -7.63
C TYR A 252 5.20 -14.37 -7.19
N ALA A 253 3.94 -14.10 -6.87
CA ALA A 253 3.52 -12.79 -6.35
C ALA A 253 4.26 -12.45 -5.05
N LEU A 254 4.29 -13.38 -4.09
CA LEU A 254 5.01 -13.24 -2.84
C LEU A 254 6.52 -13.06 -3.04
N ALA A 255 7.11 -13.78 -4.00
CA ALA A 255 8.52 -13.61 -4.37
C ALA A 255 8.82 -12.23 -4.96
N MET A 256 7.92 -11.69 -5.81
CA MET A 256 8.02 -10.35 -6.36
C MET A 256 7.89 -9.27 -5.28
N ILE A 257 6.89 -9.40 -4.41
CA ILE A 257 6.68 -8.51 -3.26
C ILE A 257 7.90 -8.56 -2.33
N SER A 258 8.47 -9.75 -2.10
CA SER A 258 9.68 -9.89 -1.27
C SER A 258 10.92 -9.23 -1.90
N ALA A 259 11.03 -9.21 -3.23
CA ALA A 259 12.13 -8.51 -3.91
C ALA A 259 11.98 -6.99 -3.83
N MET A 260 10.75 -6.49 -3.95
CA MET A 260 10.45 -5.08 -3.71
C MET A 260 10.71 -4.70 -2.24
N ASP A 261 10.32 -5.54 -1.29
CA ASP A 261 10.59 -5.34 0.13
C ASP A 261 12.09 -5.24 0.44
N ASP A 262 12.91 -6.17 -0.08
CA ASP A 262 14.37 -6.07 0.01
C ASP A 262 14.88 -4.74 -0.57
N GLY A 263 14.33 -4.31 -1.72
CA GLY A 263 14.71 -3.06 -2.36
C GLY A 263 14.38 -1.83 -1.53
N ILE A 264 13.22 -1.82 -0.87
CA ILE A 264 12.83 -0.78 0.08
C ILE A 264 13.80 -0.75 1.27
N GLY A 265 14.19 -1.91 1.79
CA GLY A 265 15.22 -2.02 2.83
C GLY A 265 16.55 -1.39 2.40
N LEU A 266 17.03 -1.70 1.19
CA LEU A 266 18.26 -1.14 0.64
C LEU A 266 18.18 0.38 0.44
N ILE A 267 17.05 0.90 -0.04
CA ILE A 267 16.83 2.34 -0.19
C ILE A 267 16.90 3.03 1.16
N ARG A 268 16.24 2.49 2.18
CA ARG A 268 16.26 3.05 3.53
C ARG A 268 17.66 3.02 4.14
N GLU A 269 18.35 1.89 4.06
CA GLU A 269 19.74 1.76 4.51
C GLU A 269 20.64 2.79 3.80
N ARG A 270 20.40 3.04 2.50
CA ARG A 270 21.14 4.05 1.76
C ARG A 270 20.86 5.46 2.26
N LEU A 271 19.59 5.81 2.50
CA LEU A 271 19.22 7.11 3.06
C LEU A 271 19.88 7.33 4.43
N GLU A 272 19.87 6.32 5.30
CA GLU A 272 20.53 6.37 6.61
C GLU A 272 22.05 6.62 6.46
N LYS A 273 22.73 5.83 5.62
CA LYS A 273 24.18 5.97 5.37
C LYS A 273 24.57 7.34 4.81
N LEU A 274 23.70 7.95 4.03
CA LEU A 274 23.90 9.29 3.46
C LEU A 274 23.45 10.41 4.42
N GLY A 275 22.87 10.08 5.57
CA GLY A 275 22.35 11.05 6.53
C GLY A 275 21.07 11.76 6.06
N LEU A 276 20.32 11.14 5.14
CA LEU A 276 19.13 11.71 4.51
C LEU A 276 17.81 11.16 5.10
N GLU A 277 17.84 10.10 5.90
CA GLU A 277 16.62 9.41 6.37
C GLU A 277 15.64 10.34 7.11
N ASN A 278 16.14 11.16 8.04
CA ASN A 278 15.30 12.08 8.82
C ASN A 278 14.75 13.26 7.99
N ASP A 279 15.36 13.52 6.85
CA ASP A 279 14.98 14.58 5.93
C ASP A 279 14.31 14.02 4.67
N THR A 280 13.76 12.79 4.72
CA THR A 280 13.08 12.18 3.57
C THR A 280 11.66 11.78 3.92
N LEU A 281 10.70 12.36 3.21
CA LEU A 281 9.30 11.96 3.22
C LEU A 281 9.08 10.80 2.24
N ILE A 282 8.53 9.69 2.72
CA ILE A 282 8.25 8.49 1.93
C ILE A 282 6.76 8.18 1.97
N PHE A 283 6.17 8.05 0.78
CA PHE A 283 4.87 7.41 0.57
C PHE A 283 5.10 6.01 0.02
N PHE A 284 4.44 5.00 0.58
CA PHE A 284 4.30 3.68 -0.05
C PHE A 284 2.81 3.45 -0.29
N ILE A 285 2.41 3.40 -1.55
CA ILE A 285 1.01 3.30 -1.97
C ILE A 285 0.88 2.37 -3.19
N ALA A 286 -0.29 1.77 -3.41
CA ALA A 286 -0.56 0.97 -4.62
C ALA A 286 -1.47 1.69 -5.62
N ASP A 287 -1.41 1.28 -6.88
CA ASP A 287 -2.20 1.89 -7.94
C ASP A 287 -3.67 1.43 -7.97
N ASN A 288 -3.94 0.18 -7.67
CA ASN A 288 -5.27 -0.40 -7.52
C ASN A 288 -5.18 -1.70 -6.72
N GLY A 289 -6.33 -2.25 -6.32
CA GLY A 289 -6.39 -3.59 -5.72
C GLY A 289 -6.00 -4.70 -6.70
N ALA A 290 -5.81 -5.92 -6.19
CA ALA A 290 -5.33 -7.07 -6.95
C ALA A 290 -6.37 -7.59 -7.97
N PRO A 291 -5.95 -8.08 -9.15
CA PRO A 291 -6.80 -8.78 -10.12
C PRO A 291 -7.00 -10.25 -9.74
N LEU A 292 -8.02 -10.55 -8.92
CA LEU A 292 -8.32 -11.91 -8.43
C LEU A 292 -8.85 -12.87 -9.52
N LYS A 293 -9.37 -12.34 -10.62
CA LYS A 293 -10.10 -13.07 -11.66
C LYS A 293 -11.27 -13.90 -11.12
N MET A 294 -12.02 -13.32 -10.19
CA MET A 294 -13.15 -13.89 -9.40
C MET A 294 -12.82 -15.16 -8.58
N HIS A 295 -12.11 -16.11 -9.16
CA HIS A 295 -11.90 -17.45 -8.63
C HIS A 295 -10.45 -17.74 -8.23
N MET A 296 -9.51 -16.80 -8.45
CA MET A 296 -8.08 -16.99 -8.16
C MET A 296 -7.54 -18.30 -8.75
N GLU A 297 -7.97 -18.64 -9.97
CA GLU A 297 -7.54 -19.87 -10.62
C GLU A 297 -6.02 -19.85 -10.83
N ASP A 298 -5.34 -20.89 -10.35
CA ASP A 298 -3.88 -21.03 -10.43
C ASP A 298 -3.45 -21.53 -11.82
N ILE A 299 -3.75 -20.73 -12.84
CA ILE A 299 -3.35 -20.99 -14.22
C ILE A 299 -1.82 -20.90 -14.30
N PRO A 300 -1.11 -21.84 -14.99
CA PRO A 300 0.35 -21.82 -15.07
C PRO A 300 0.94 -20.46 -15.46
N ILE A 301 2.07 -20.05 -14.86
CA ILE A 301 2.68 -18.74 -15.14
C ILE A 301 3.16 -18.55 -16.59
N SER A 302 3.26 -19.66 -17.35
CA SER A 302 3.54 -19.65 -18.78
C SER A 302 2.39 -19.06 -19.61
N PHE A 303 1.17 -19.03 -19.07
CA PHE A 303 0.03 -18.38 -19.69
C PHE A 303 0.20 -16.86 -19.68
N LYS A 304 0.12 -16.25 -20.87
CA LYS A 304 0.35 -14.81 -21.09
C LYS A 304 -0.94 -13.98 -21.18
N GLY A 305 -2.10 -14.59 -20.94
CA GLY A 305 -3.39 -13.88 -20.89
C GLY A 305 -3.69 -13.27 -19.51
N GLY A 306 -4.85 -12.65 -19.39
CA GLY A 306 -5.33 -12.12 -18.11
C GLY A 306 -5.65 -13.25 -17.14
N ALA A 307 -4.81 -13.42 -16.13
CA ALA A 307 -4.97 -14.41 -15.05
C ALA A 307 -4.82 -13.71 -13.69
N TRP A 308 -5.14 -14.43 -12.62
CA TRP A 308 -4.84 -13.98 -11.26
C TRP A 308 -3.34 -13.71 -11.14
N ASP A 309 -2.94 -12.59 -10.56
CA ASP A 309 -1.52 -12.27 -10.39
C ASP A 309 -0.91 -12.90 -9.14
N GLY A 310 -1.69 -13.63 -8.34
CA GLY A 310 -1.26 -14.22 -7.08
C GLY A 310 -1.45 -13.29 -5.87
N SER A 311 -1.84 -12.03 -6.09
CA SER A 311 -2.08 -11.06 -5.01
C SER A 311 -3.50 -11.13 -4.47
N ARG A 312 -3.74 -10.65 -3.25
CA ARG A 312 -5.00 -10.84 -2.51
C ARG A 312 -5.54 -9.56 -1.89
N ASN A 313 -6.88 -9.43 -1.88
CA ASN A 313 -7.58 -8.25 -1.37
C ASN A 313 -8.28 -8.46 -0.02
N ASP A 314 -8.11 -9.62 0.62
CA ASP A 314 -8.79 -9.95 1.88
C ASP A 314 -8.69 -8.83 2.93
N PRO A 315 -9.76 -8.55 3.70
CA PRO A 315 -11.11 -9.14 3.62
C PRO A 315 -12.03 -8.43 2.60
N TRP A 316 -11.49 -7.49 1.81
CA TRP A 316 -12.26 -6.58 0.98
C TRP A 316 -12.89 -7.26 -0.22
N VAL A 317 -14.09 -6.80 -0.60
CA VAL A 317 -14.89 -7.41 -1.68
C VAL A 317 -14.54 -6.77 -3.01
N GLY A 318 -14.37 -7.60 -4.04
CA GLY A 318 -14.06 -7.16 -5.39
C GLY A 318 -12.57 -7.22 -5.73
N GLU A 319 -12.24 -6.70 -6.90
CA GLU A 319 -10.90 -6.82 -7.50
C GLU A 319 -10.60 -5.65 -8.43
N LYS A 320 -9.39 -5.62 -9.00
CA LYS A 320 -9.00 -4.70 -10.07
C LYS A 320 -10.10 -4.58 -11.12
N GLY A 321 -10.50 -3.35 -11.40
CA GLY A 321 -11.60 -3.01 -12.30
C GLY A 321 -12.94 -2.76 -11.61
N MET A 322 -13.05 -2.93 -10.29
CA MET A 322 -14.29 -2.67 -9.52
C MET A 322 -14.14 -1.48 -8.57
N VAL A 323 -15.19 -0.67 -8.38
CA VAL A 323 -15.20 0.42 -7.37
C VAL A 323 -15.53 -0.08 -5.95
N MET A 324 -15.72 -1.40 -5.78
CA MET A 324 -15.78 -2.05 -4.47
C MET A 324 -14.41 -1.99 -3.77
N GLU A 325 -14.35 -2.20 -2.44
CA GLU A 325 -13.13 -1.99 -1.64
C GLU A 325 -11.95 -2.80 -2.20
N GLY A 326 -12.16 -4.04 -2.62
CA GLY A 326 -11.08 -4.86 -3.18
C GLY A 326 -10.48 -4.33 -4.49
N GLY A 327 -11.08 -3.34 -5.15
CA GLY A 327 -10.49 -2.68 -6.32
C GLY A 327 -9.85 -1.32 -6.04
N VAL A 328 -10.25 -0.60 -4.98
CA VAL A 328 -9.81 0.79 -4.69
C VAL A 328 -9.16 0.99 -3.32
N HIS A 329 -9.35 0.07 -2.39
CA HIS A 329 -8.71 0.06 -1.07
C HIS A 329 -7.33 -0.58 -1.22
N VAL A 330 -6.28 0.18 -0.96
CA VAL A 330 -4.90 -0.15 -1.31
C VAL A 330 -3.96 -0.01 -0.12
N PRO A 331 -2.81 -0.71 -0.13
CA PRO A 331 -1.70 -0.41 0.76
C PRO A 331 -1.40 1.09 0.81
N TYR A 332 -1.23 1.64 2.02
CA TYR A 332 -0.89 3.05 2.20
C TYR A 332 -0.07 3.25 3.48
N ILE A 333 1.16 3.70 3.32
CA ILE A 333 2.07 4.07 4.41
C ILE A 333 2.61 5.47 4.14
N PHE A 334 2.70 6.25 5.20
CA PHE A 334 3.28 7.57 5.22
C PHE A 334 4.38 7.63 6.28
N ALA A 335 5.63 7.83 5.86
CA ALA A 335 6.77 7.83 6.77
C ALA A 335 7.65 9.05 6.54
N TRP A 336 7.99 9.74 7.61
CA TRP A 336 8.97 10.82 7.59
C TRP A 336 9.72 10.79 8.93
N PRO A 337 10.72 9.90 9.08
CA PRO A 337 11.51 9.79 10.30
C PRO A 337 12.02 11.16 10.75
N GLY A 338 12.08 11.40 12.06
CA GLY A 338 12.47 12.69 12.63
C GLY A 338 11.38 13.78 12.60
N THR A 339 10.34 13.66 11.77
CA THR A 339 9.23 14.63 11.68
C THR A 339 7.90 14.03 12.14
N VAL A 340 7.58 12.82 11.66
CA VAL A 340 6.37 12.08 12.01
C VAL A 340 6.73 11.07 13.11
N PRO A 341 6.01 11.05 14.25
CA PRO A 341 6.25 10.05 15.29
C PRO A 341 6.01 8.63 14.74
N SER A 342 6.91 7.73 15.10
CA SER A 342 6.84 6.33 14.71
C SER A 342 5.67 5.58 15.36
N GLY A 343 5.18 4.55 14.70
CA GLY A 343 4.19 3.59 15.21
C GLY A 343 2.75 4.10 15.17
N GLN A 344 2.45 5.09 14.33
CA GLN A 344 1.11 5.63 14.21
C GLN A 344 0.21 4.76 13.33
N ILE A 345 -1.10 4.79 13.63
CA ILE A 345 -2.14 4.16 12.83
C ILE A 345 -3.17 5.23 12.49
N CYS A 346 -3.46 5.40 11.20
CA CYS A 346 -4.52 6.27 10.71
C CYS A 346 -5.69 5.41 10.22
N ASN A 347 -6.85 5.59 10.86
CA ASN A 347 -8.11 4.94 10.44
C ASN A 347 -9.02 5.90 9.65
N ASP A 348 -8.63 7.17 9.51
CA ASP A 348 -9.36 8.11 8.66
C ASP A 348 -9.07 7.84 7.16
N PRO A 349 -10.05 8.04 6.26
CA PRO A 349 -9.87 7.79 4.83
C PRO A 349 -8.86 8.72 4.17
N VAL A 350 -7.74 8.16 3.70
CA VAL A 350 -6.71 8.85 2.90
C VAL A 350 -6.77 8.45 1.43
N SER A 351 -6.34 9.33 0.55
CA SER A 351 -6.38 9.14 -0.90
C SER A 351 -4.98 9.30 -1.49
N THR A 352 -4.71 8.60 -2.59
CA THR A 352 -3.49 8.85 -3.36
C THR A 352 -3.45 10.27 -3.97
N LEU A 353 -4.59 10.97 -4.04
CA LEU A 353 -4.65 12.41 -4.37
C LEU A 353 -3.98 13.31 -3.32
N ASP A 354 -3.90 12.85 -2.08
CA ASP A 354 -3.35 13.63 -0.97
C ASP A 354 -1.83 13.77 -1.06
N VAL A 355 -1.18 12.94 -1.88
CA VAL A 355 0.28 12.98 -2.12
C VAL A 355 0.70 14.36 -2.62
N ALA A 356 0.04 14.90 -3.66
CA ALA A 356 0.41 16.18 -4.26
C ALA A 356 0.35 17.38 -3.30
N PRO A 357 -0.78 17.68 -2.62
CA PRO A 357 -0.85 18.80 -1.67
C PRO A 357 0.06 18.59 -0.46
N THR A 358 0.25 17.35 0.01
CA THR A 358 1.15 17.04 1.14
C THR A 358 2.61 17.30 0.78
N MET A 359 3.05 16.89 -0.40
CA MET A 359 4.40 17.14 -0.89
C MET A 359 4.69 18.63 -1.07
N LEU A 360 3.73 19.38 -1.62
CA LEU A 360 3.89 20.84 -1.78
C LEU A 360 3.99 21.54 -0.43
N ALA A 361 3.16 21.14 0.54
CA ALA A 361 3.25 21.65 1.90
C ALA A 361 4.62 21.33 2.54
N ALA A 362 5.10 20.09 2.41
CA ALA A 362 6.43 19.68 2.90
C ALA A 362 7.56 20.48 2.24
N ALA A 363 7.40 20.85 0.97
CA ALA A 363 8.33 21.70 0.22
C ALA A 363 8.19 23.22 0.51
N GLY A 364 7.30 23.61 1.44
CA GLY A 364 7.01 25.00 1.74
C GLY A 364 6.36 25.77 0.59
N GLN A 365 5.68 25.06 -0.32
CA GLN A 365 4.99 25.64 -1.47
C GLN A 365 3.51 25.87 -1.18
N PRO A 366 2.88 26.88 -1.81
CA PRO A 366 1.43 27.02 -1.77
C PRO A 366 0.74 25.80 -2.39
N ILE A 367 -0.39 25.41 -1.82
CA ILE A 367 -1.23 24.34 -2.35
C ILE A 367 -2.23 24.97 -3.33
N PRO A 368 -2.19 24.60 -4.62
CA PRO A 368 -3.13 25.08 -5.62
C PRO A 368 -4.57 24.62 -5.35
N GLU A 369 -5.55 25.49 -5.60
CA GLU A 369 -6.97 25.21 -5.35
C GLU A 369 -7.54 24.11 -6.26
N GLU A 370 -6.92 23.85 -7.41
CA GLU A 370 -7.40 22.83 -8.36
C GLU A 370 -7.10 21.39 -7.94
N LEU A 371 -6.28 21.17 -6.90
CA LEU A 371 -5.99 19.84 -6.38
C LEU A 371 -7.19 19.29 -5.60
N ASP A 372 -7.50 18.02 -5.82
CA ASP A 372 -8.66 17.36 -5.20
C ASP A 372 -8.33 16.68 -3.85
N GLY A 373 -7.05 16.46 -3.56
CA GLY A 373 -6.57 15.92 -2.29
C GLY A 373 -6.42 16.97 -1.18
N ILE A 374 -6.04 16.52 0.01
CA ILE A 374 -5.72 17.39 1.16
C ILE A 374 -4.27 17.21 1.60
N ASN A 375 -3.72 18.22 2.26
CA ASN A 375 -2.44 18.09 2.96
C ASN A 375 -2.61 17.23 4.21
N LEU A 376 -1.87 16.13 4.31
CA LEU A 376 -1.93 15.19 5.44
C LEU A 376 -1.09 15.61 6.65
N LEU A 377 -0.11 16.51 6.51
CA LEU A 377 0.80 16.89 7.61
C LEU A 377 0.11 17.45 8.87
N PRO A 378 -1.01 18.18 8.80
CA PRO A 378 -1.73 18.61 9.98
C PRO A 378 -2.53 17.49 10.67
N HIS A 379 -2.76 16.38 9.96
CA HIS A 379 -3.64 15.30 10.41
C HIS A 379 -2.86 14.06 10.84
N LEU A 380 -1.72 13.84 10.21
CA LEU A 380 -0.76 12.80 10.52
C LEU A 380 0.41 13.42 11.30
N GLY A 381 0.95 12.69 12.28
CA GLY A 381 2.15 13.13 12.97
C GLY A 381 1.93 13.75 14.35
N THR A 382 2.61 14.85 14.66
CA THR A 382 2.63 15.46 16.01
C THR A 382 1.44 16.39 16.28
N SER A 383 0.83 16.95 15.24
CA SER A 383 -0.24 17.92 15.36
C SER A 383 -1.61 17.27 15.61
N ASN A 384 -1.81 16.03 15.13
CA ASN A 384 -3.01 15.20 15.31
C ASN A 384 -4.34 15.98 15.20
N GLN A 385 -4.43 16.91 14.25
CA GLN A 385 -5.68 17.61 14.02
C GLN A 385 -6.68 16.65 13.38
N SER A 386 -7.95 16.77 13.78
CA SER A 386 -9.02 15.96 13.21
C SER A 386 -9.03 16.07 11.68
N PHE A 387 -9.18 14.94 11.01
CA PHE A 387 -9.38 14.92 9.57
C PHE A 387 -10.64 15.70 9.17
N PRO A 388 -10.62 16.42 8.04
CA PRO A 388 -11.80 17.09 7.55
C PRO A 388 -12.83 16.05 7.08
N ASP A 389 -14.10 16.31 7.37
CA ASP A 389 -15.18 15.54 6.77
C ASP A 389 -15.19 15.76 5.25
N ARG A 390 -14.94 14.69 4.50
CA ARG A 390 -14.78 14.74 3.05
C ARG A 390 -15.37 13.52 2.37
N ASN A 391 -15.61 13.67 1.07
CA ASN A 391 -16.09 12.60 0.21
C ASN A 391 -14.95 12.11 -0.68
N LEU A 392 -14.77 10.80 -0.76
CA LEU A 392 -13.96 10.15 -1.78
C LEU A 392 -14.88 9.63 -2.89
N PHE A 393 -14.50 9.81 -4.14
CA PHE A 393 -15.36 9.55 -5.29
C PHE A 393 -14.72 8.58 -6.28
N TRP A 394 -15.57 7.76 -6.90
CA TRP A 394 -15.17 6.93 -8.02
C TRP A 394 -16.23 6.97 -9.11
N ARG A 395 -15.73 6.95 -10.35
CA ARG A 395 -16.48 6.65 -11.57
C ARG A 395 -15.53 5.94 -12.51
N PHE A 396 -15.86 4.71 -12.85
CA PHE A 396 -15.05 3.84 -13.70
C PHE A 396 -16.03 2.94 -14.48
N TRP A 397 -15.89 2.84 -15.79
CA TRP A 397 -16.85 2.09 -16.63
C TRP A 397 -18.31 2.44 -16.29
N GLU A 398 -19.14 1.43 -16.03
CA GLU A 398 -20.56 1.54 -15.78
C GLU A 398 -20.90 1.44 -14.28
N GLN A 399 -19.95 1.83 -13.42
CA GLN A 399 -20.08 1.87 -11.96
C GLN A 399 -19.63 3.23 -11.39
N GLY A 400 -20.28 3.62 -10.30
CA GLY A 400 -20.01 4.84 -9.56
C GLY A 400 -20.09 4.62 -8.05
N ALA A 401 -19.23 5.29 -7.29
CA ALA A 401 -19.27 5.21 -5.83
C ALA A 401 -18.86 6.51 -5.15
N VAL A 402 -19.35 6.72 -3.93
CA VAL A 402 -18.87 7.75 -3.00
C VAL A 402 -18.71 7.15 -1.60
N ARG A 403 -17.61 7.47 -0.93
CA ARG A 403 -17.36 7.17 0.48
C ARG A 403 -17.36 8.46 1.29
N ARG A 404 -18.02 8.46 2.45
CA ARG A 404 -17.95 9.52 3.46
C ARG A 404 -17.94 8.90 4.86
N GLY A 405 -16.80 8.98 5.54
CA GLY A 405 -16.54 8.19 6.74
C GLY A 405 -16.76 6.71 6.46
N ASP A 406 -17.46 6.02 7.36
CA ASP A 406 -17.73 4.58 7.21
C ASP A 406 -18.75 4.24 6.11
N TRP A 407 -19.49 5.21 5.60
CA TRP A 407 -20.58 4.94 4.64
C TRP A 407 -20.08 5.01 3.20
N LYS A 408 -20.40 3.97 2.43
CA LYS A 408 -20.13 3.91 0.99
C LYS A 408 -21.40 3.63 0.21
N TYR A 409 -21.70 4.52 -0.73
CA TYR A 409 -22.79 4.33 -1.69
C TYR A 409 -22.20 3.92 -3.03
N MET A 410 -22.84 2.95 -3.70
CA MET A 410 -22.46 2.45 -5.03
C MET A 410 -23.68 2.38 -5.94
N THR A 411 -23.49 2.68 -7.22
CA THR A 411 -24.53 2.64 -8.25
C THR A 411 -23.98 2.11 -9.57
N LEU A 412 -24.84 1.39 -10.30
CA LEU A 412 -24.56 0.83 -11.61
C LEU A 412 -25.51 1.44 -12.65
N THR A 413 -25.09 1.46 -13.91
CA THR A 413 -25.92 2.02 -15.01
C THR A 413 -27.18 1.20 -15.30
N ASP A 414 -27.23 -0.06 -14.85
CA ASP A 414 -28.41 -0.93 -14.94
C ASP A 414 -29.49 -0.63 -13.88
N GLY A 415 -29.26 0.37 -13.03
CA GLY A 415 -30.19 0.84 -12.02
C GLY A 415 -30.03 0.17 -10.64
N ARG A 416 -29.09 -0.77 -10.48
CA ARG A 416 -28.75 -1.28 -9.15
C ARG A 416 -28.08 -0.21 -8.30
N GLU A 417 -28.45 -0.19 -7.03
CA GLU A 417 -27.91 0.70 -6.01
C GLU A 417 -27.64 -0.05 -4.72
N MET A 418 -26.54 0.31 -4.07
CA MET A 418 -26.08 -0.32 -2.85
C MET A 418 -25.59 0.72 -1.86
N LEU A 419 -25.81 0.45 -0.57
CA LEU A 419 -25.26 1.22 0.53
C LEU A 419 -24.58 0.27 1.51
N TYR A 420 -23.36 0.58 1.88
CA TYR A 420 -22.55 -0.23 2.78
C TYR A 420 -22.06 0.58 3.97
N ASN A 421 -21.86 -0.09 5.10
CA ASN A 421 -21.16 0.44 6.26
C ASN A 421 -19.86 -0.33 6.45
N LEU A 422 -18.74 0.31 6.08
CA LEU A 422 -17.41 -0.30 6.01
C LEU A 422 -16.79 -0.58 7.39
N SER A 423 -17.31 0.02 8.47
CA SER A 423 -16.85 -0.31 9.83
C SER A 423 -17.49 -1.57 10.42
N THR A 424 -18.42 -2.21 9.69
CA THR A 424 -19.07 -3.46 10.12
C THR A 424 -18.30 -4.69 9.66
N GLN A 425 -18.49 -5.81 10.36
CA GLN A 425 -17.90 -7.09 9.96
C GLN A 425 -18.40 -7.57 8.59
N GLU A 426 -19.63 -7.22 8.20
CA GLU A 426 -20.18 -7.57 6.90
C GLU A 426 -19.69 -6.66 5.78
N HIS A 427 -19.33 -5.40 6.07
CA HIS A 427 -18.86 -4.38 5.12
C HIS A 427 -19.69 -4.37 3.81
N GLU A 428 -19.09 -4.77 2.69
CA GLU A 428 -19.70 -4.81 1.36
C GLU A 428 -20.42 -6.13 1.03
N ASN A 429 -20.43 -7.11 1.94
CA ASN A 429 -21.21 -8.34 1.78
C ASN A 429 -22.70 -8.17 2.13
N LYS A 430 -23.12 -6.99 2.58
CA LYS A 430 -24.51 -6.74 3.00
C LYS A 430 -24.99 -5.37 2.55
N ASN A 431 -25.89 -5.36 1.56
CA ASN A 431 -26.53 -4.13 1.11
C ASN A 431 -27.52 -3.60 2.17
N LEU A 432 -27.24 -2.41 2.69
CA LEU A 432 -28.03 -1.72 3.72
C LEU A 432 -28.98 -0.65 3.15
N LEU A 433 -29.12 -0.55 1.83
CA LEU A 433 -29.91 0.51 1.18
C LEU A 433 -31.37 0.53 1.66
N SER A 434 -32.01 -0.63 1.81
CA SER A 434 -33.39 -0.74 2.28
C SER A 434 -33.56 -0.34 3.75
N GLN A 435 -32.49 -0.46 4.55
CA GLN A 435 -32.50 -0.11 5.98
C GLN A 435 -32.20 1.37 6.22
N TYR A 436 -31.38 2.00 5.37
CA TYR A 436 -30.98 3.40 5.50
C TYR A 436 -31.18 4.21 4.19
N PRO A 437 -32.42 4.30 3.68
CA PRO A 437 -32.70 4.94 2.39
C PRO A 437 -32.37 6.44 2.37
N GLU A 438 -32.53 7.14 3.50
CA GLU A 438 -32.18 8.56 3.61
C GLU A 438 -30.67 8.80 3.49
N LYS A 439 -29.85 7.91 4.09
CA LYS A 439 -28.38 7.96 3.97
C LYS A 439 -27.94 7.69 2.53
N ALA A 440 -28.55 6.69 1.88
CA ALA A 440 -28.29 6.40 0.48
C ALA A 440 -28.63 7.60 -0.41
N ASP A 441 -29.78 8.25 -0.20
CA ASP A 441 -30.18 9.41 -0.99
C ASP A 441 -29.26 10.64 -0.79
N GLN A 442 -28.77 10.86 0.44
CA GLN A 442 -27.77 11.91 0.71
C GLN A 442 -26.49 11.68 -0.10
N LEU A 443 -25.93 10.47 -0.04
CA LEU A 443 -24.69 10.13 -0.75
C LEU A 443 -24.89 10.11 -2.26
N ARG A 444 -26.02 9.56 -2.75
CA ARG A 444 -26.42 9.60 -4.17
C ARG A 444 -26.40 11.02 -4.72
N LYS A 445 -27.01 11.98 -4.01
CA LYS A 445 -27.04 13.39 -4.43
C LYS A 445 -25.65 14.00 -4.53
N VAL A 446 -24.79 13.70 -3.56
CA VAL A 446 -23.39 14.18 -3.53
C VAL A 446 -22.59 13.61 -4.69
N TRP A 447 -22.68 12.29 -4.92
CA TRP A 447 -22.02 11.63 -6.04
C TRP A 447 -22.51 12.15 -7.40
N LYS A 448 -23.83 12.30 -7.56
CA LYS A 448 -24.41 12.85 -8.80
C LYS A 448 -23.91 14.26 -9.08
N LYS A 449 -23.90 15.13 -8.06
CA LYS A 449 -23.39 16.50 -8.23
C LYS A 449 -21.93 16.49 -8.72
N TRP A 450 -21.07 15.70 -8.08
CA TRP A 450 -19.68 15.56 -8.49
C TRP A 450 -19.56 15.03 -9.93
N SER A 451 -20.36 14.03 -10.31
CA SER A 451 -20.24 13.42 -11.64
C SER A 451 -20.65 14.36 -12.79
N GLU A 452 -21.57 15.29 -12.56
CA GLU A 452 -21.94 16.34 -13.55
C GLU A 452 -20.79 17.33 -13.85
N GLU A 453 -19.77 17.42 -13.00
CA GLU A 453 -18.62 18.32 -13.17
C GLU A 453 -17.48 17.69 -14.01
N LEU A 454 -17.61 16.42 -14.40
CA LEU A 454 -16.54 15.63 -15.00
C LEU A 454 -16.59 15.65 -16.54
N LYS A 455 -15.60 15.00 -17.18
CA LYS A 455 -15.54 14.82 -18.64
C LYS A 455 -15.64 13.34 -19.03
N PRO A 456 -16.69 12.91 -19.76
CA PRO A 456 -17.96 13.62 -19.94
C PRO A 456 -18.72 13.81 -18.62
N ALA A 457 -19.71 14.71 -18.62
CA ALA A 457 -20.55 15.00 -17.48
C ALA A 457 -21.56 13.86 -17.21
N GLY A 458 -21.92 13.68 -15.94
CA GLY A 458 -22.94 12.75 -15.48
C GLY A 458 -22.52 11.28 -15.46
N PHE A 459 -23.47 10.36 -15.30
CA PHE A 459 -23.20 8.92 -15.45
C PHE A 459 -23.44 8.49 -16.89
N ARG A 460 -22.62 7.58 -17.42
CA ARG A 460 -22.84 7.04 -18.76
C ARG A 460 -24.13 6.23 -18.78
N SER A 461 -24.85 6.29 -19.91
CA SER A 461 -26.10 5.54 -20.11
C SER A 461 -25.88 4.37 -21.06
N CYS A 462 -24.96 3.48 -20.69
CA CYS A 462 -24.66 2.23 -21.41
C CYS A 462 -24.93 1.02 -20.52
N PRO A 463 -25.35 -0.12 -21.09
CA PRO A 463 -25.48 -1.35 -20.31
C PRO A 463 -24.10 -1.82 -19.82
N LEU A 464 -24.11 -2.58 -18.72
CA LEU A 464 -22.91 -3.25 -18.22
C LEU A 464 -22.29 -4.13 -19.30
N ASN A 465 -20.97 -4.13 -19.38
CA ASN A 465 -20.25 -5.04 -20.28
C ASN A 465 -20.18 -6.47 -19.71
N ASP A 466 -19.74 -7.44 -20.51
CA ASP A 466 -19.73 -8.86 -20.14
C ASP A 466 -18.90 -9.15 -18.88
N ALA A 467 -17.79 -8.43 -18.68
CA ALA A 467 -16.95 -8.60 -17.49
C ALA A 467 -17.64 -8.05 -16.25
N GLU A 468 -18.25 -6.88 -16.34
CA GLU A 468 -19.03 -6.28 -15.24
C GLU A 468 -20.22 -7.14 -14.85
N GLN A 469 -20.96 -7.68 -15.83
CA GLN A 469 -22.09 -8.58 -15.56
C GLN A 469 -21.64 -9.78 -14.73
N GLN A 470 -20.55 -10.44 -15.13
CA GLN A 470 -19.99 -11.58 -14.40
C GLN A 470 -19.49 -11.18 -13.01
N TRP A 471 -18.77 -10.06 -12.88
CA TRP A 471 -18.30 -9.57 -11.59
C TRP A 471 -19.44 -9.31 -10.63
N PHE A 472 -20.46 -8.55 -11.06
CA PHE A 472 -21.56 -8.20 -10.17
C PHE A 472 -22.51 -9.37 -9.90
N GLU A 473 -22.60 -10.35 -10.80
CA GLU A 473 -23.25 -11.63 -10.50
C GLU A 473 -22.46 -12.43 -9.46
N PHE A 474 -21.13 -12.40 -9.51
CA PHE A 474 -20.29 -13.09 -8.53
C PHE A 474 -20.30 -12.41 -7.16
N TYR A 475 -19.93 -11.13 -7.09
CA TYR A 475 -19.69 -10.41 -5.83
C TYR A 475 -20.95 -9.83 -5.16
N LEU A 476 -22.04 -9.57 -5.89
CA LEU A 476 -23.26 -8.99 -5.31
C LEU A 476 -24.38 -10.01 -5.05
N ASN A 477 -24.23 -11.25 -5.49
CA ASN A 477 -25.26 -12.26 -5.33
C ASN A 477 -25.25 -12.81 -3.90
N GLU A 478 -26.39 -12.67 -3.19
CA GLU A 478 -26.58 -13.14 -1.80
C GLU A 478 -26.38 -14.66 -1.63
N SER A 479 -26.39 -15.42 -2.73
CA SER A 479 -26.20 -16.87 -2.74
C SER A 479 -24.77 -17.32 -3.07
N THR A 480 -23.87 -16.41 -3.46
CA THR A 480 -22.44 -16.70 -3.52
C THR A 480 -21.91 -16.78 -2.09
N PRO A 481 -21.39 -17.93 -1.61
CA PRO A 481 -20.70 -17.96 -0.34
C PRO A 481 -19.58 -16.91 -0.39
N PRO A 482 -19.34 -16.12 0.67
CA PRO A 482 -18.20 -15.21 0.70
C PRO A 482 -16.98 -16.00 0.23
N ALA A 483 -16.28 -15.46 -0.80
CA ALA A 483 -15.15 -16.09 -1.49
C ALA A 483 -14.43 -16.97 -0.50
N ALA A 484 -14.46 -18.30 -0.75
CA ALA A 484 -14.21 -19.33 0.23
C ALA A 484 -13.17 -18.82 1.22
N LYS A 485 -13.63 -18.47 2.43
CA LYS A 485 -12.74 -18.05 3.50
C LYS A 485 -11.62 -19.10 3.48
N SER A 486 -10.41 -18.74 3.05
CA SER A 486 -9.27 -19.27 3.76
C SER A 486 -9.62 -18.86 5.17
N ALA A 487 -10.08 -19.84 5.96
CA ALA A 487 -10.62 -19.60 7.27
C ALA A 487 -9.65 -18.61 7.91
N PRO A 488 -10.13 -17.53 8.55
CA PRO A 488 -9.23 -16.84 9.44
C PRO A 488 -8.64 -17.97 10.28
N VAL A 489 -7.31 -18.10 10.27
CA VAL A 489 -6.68 -18.50 11.49
C VAL A 489 -7.08 -17.36 12.42
N SER A 490 -8.28 -17.47 13.02
CA SER A 490 -8.48 -17.04 14.37
C SER A 490 -7.21 -17.51 15.06
N ALA A 491 -6.63 -16.70 15.95
CA ALA A 491 -5.91 -17.33 17.04
C ALA A 491 -6.90 -18.37 17.58
N GLY A 492 -6.76 -19.61 17.10
CA GLY A 492 -7.58 -20.70 17.56
C GLY A 492 -7.25 -20.78 19.04
N PRO A 493 -8.20 -21.23 19.87
CA PRO A 493 -7.88 -21.49 21.26
C PRO A 493 -6.55 -22.21 21.30
N LEU A 494 -5.61 -21.66 22.06
CA LEU A 494 -4.22 -22.08 22.10
C LEU A 494 -4.21 -23.63 22.08
N PRO A 495 -3.56 -24.30 21.09
CA PRO A 495 -3.79 -25.72 20.84
C PRO A 495 -3.77 -26.49 22.16
N ALA A 496 -4.70 -27.43 22.42
CA ALA A 496 -4.96 -27.97 23.77
C ALA A 496 -3.72 -28.42 24.58
N MET A 497 -2.62 -28.78 23.90
CA MET A 497 -1.33 -29.07 24.52
C MET A 497 -0.63 -27.87 25.21
N TYR A 498 -1.01 -26.65 24.85
CA TYR A 498 -0.48 -25.37 25.30
C TYR A 498 -1.44 -24.63 26.24
N ALA A 499 -2.73 -24.99 26.27
CA ALA A 499 -3.74 -24.38 27.15
C ALA A 499 -3.39 -24.46 28.65
N ALA A 500 -2.53 -25.40 29.05
CA ALA A 500 -2.01 -25.50 30.42
C ALA A 500 -0.86 -24.51 30.74
N MET A 501 -0.37 -23.76 29.74
CA MET A 501 0.70 -22.77 29.85
C MET A 501 0.17 -21.33 29.77
N ASP A 502 -0.97 -21.12 29.11
CA ASP A 502 -1.71 -19.86 29.14
C ASP A 502 -2.34 -19.65 30.52
N THR A 503 -1.62 -18.91 31.36
CA THR A 503 -2.01 -18.59 32.72
C THR A 503 -2.94 -17.39 32.79
N THR A 504 -2.88 -16.50 31.79
CA THR A 504 -3.73 -15.31 31.68
C THR A 504 -5.12 -15.63 31.11
N ARG A 505 -5.27 -16.80 30.46
CA ARG A 505 -6.48 -17.26 29.76
C ARG A 505 -6.93 -16.29 28.67
N ASP A 506 -5.98 -15.72 27.96
CA ASP A 506 -6.21 -14.80 26.84
C ASP A 506 -6.03 -15.45 25.46
N ASP A 507 -5.89 -16.78 25.44
CA ASP A 507 -5.69 -17.62 24.25
C ASP A 507 -4.38 -17.28 23.49
N MET A 508 -3.45 -16.58 24.14
CA MET A 508 -2.11 -16.30 23.64
C MET A 508 -1.07 -17.00 24.52
N LEU A 509 0.12 -17.25 23.95
CA LEU A 509 1.26 -17.73 24.72
C LEU A 509 2.32 -16.64 24.72
N THR A 510 2.59 -16.09 25.89
CA THR A 510 3.68 -15.13 26.11
C THR A 510 5.03 -15.84 26.28
N LYS A 511 6.11 -15.06 26.19
CA LYS A 511 7.47 -15.57 26.42
C LYS A 511 7.62 -16.09 27.85
N GLU A 512 7.02 -15.39 28.79
CA GLU A 512 7.03 -15.68 30.22
C GLU A 512 6.31 -17.01 30.49
N GLU A 513 5.09 -17.17 29.98
CA GLU A 513 4.30 -18.41 30.11
C GLU A 513 4.99 -19.64 29.49
N PHE A 514 5.68 -19.45 28.37
CA PHE A 514 6.49 -20.50 27.75
C PHE A 514 7.68 -20.93 28.62
N VAL A 515 8.35 -19.98 29.29
CA VAL A 515 9.48 -20.27 30.19
C VAL A 515 9.02 -20.97 31.47
N GLU A 516 7.82 -20.61 31.96
CA GLU A 516 7.19 -21.20 33.14
C GLU A 516 6.57 -22.59 32.87
N GLY A 517 6.12 -22.83 31.64
CA GLY A 517 5.45 -24.05 31.20
C GLY A 517 6.29 -25.34 31.33
N ARG A 518 5.61 -26.48 31.50
CA ARG A 518 6.26 -27.81 31.50
C ARG A 518 6.65 -28.22 30.08
N THR A 519 7.81 -28.87 29.96
CA THR A 519 8.50 -29.20 28.69
C THR A 519 7.58 -29.67 27.59
N VAL A 520 7.63 -28.96 26.45
CA VAL A 520 6.85 -29.27 25.26
C VAL A 520 7.73 -29.93 24.19
N ARG A 521 7.11 -30.85 23.44
CA ARG A 521 7.72 -31.59 22.32
C ARG A 521 8.22 -30.66 21.20
N GLU A 522 7.74 -29.40 21.17
CA GLU A 522 8.03 -28.37 20.16
C GLU A 522 8.90 -27.22 20.70
N LYS A 523 9.61 -27.42 21.81
CA LYS A 523 10.55 -26.43 22.40
C LYS A 523 11.41 -25.66 21.37
N PRO A 524 12.03 -26.30 20.36
CA PRO A 524 12.86 -25.58 19.38
C PRO A 524 12.07 -24.54 18.56
N LEU A 525 10.80 -24.84 18.26
CA LEU A 525 9.94 -23.97 17.45
C LEU A 525 9.47 -22.75 18.27
N LEU A 526 9.14 -22.95 19.53
CA LEU A 526 8.74 -21.86 20.44
C LEU A 526 9.93 -21.00 20.88
N MET A 527 11.11 -21.59 21.08
CA MET A 527 12.34 -20.81 21.29
C MET A 527 12.65 -19.90 20.10
N LYS A 528 12.47 -20.42 18.87
CA LYS A 528 12.60 -19.61 17.65
C LYS A 528 11.55 -18.50 17.60
N LYS A 529 10.29 -18.78 17.97
CA LYS A 529 9.20 -17.79 18.02
C LYS A 529 9.53 -16.62 18.96
N PHE A 530 10.07 -16.89 20.14
CA PHE A 530 10.39 -15.86 21.14
C PHE A 530 11.83 -15.32 21.05
N ASN A 531 12.55 -15.69 19.99
CA ASN A 531 13.96 -15.36 19.78
C ASN A 531 14.83 -15.65 21.02
N LEU A 532 14.67 -16.85 21.59
CA LEU A 532 15.40 -17.34 22.76
C LEU A 532 16.52 -18.28 22.33
N THR A 533 17.74 -18.02 22.79
CA THR A 533 18.83 -19.00 22.78
C THR A 533 18.63 -20.06 23.88
N GLU A 534 19.31 -21.20 23.75
CA GLU A 534 19.26 -22.26 24.77
C GLU A 534 19.80 -21.76 26.12
N GLU A 535 20.83 -20.92 26.12
CA GLU A 535 21.39 -20.32 27.32
C GLU A 535 20.41 -19.33 27.99
N GLU A 536 19.76 -18.46 27.22
CA GLU A 536 18.74 -17.54 27.74
C GLU A 536 17.52 -18.27 28.30
N TYR A 537 17.05 -19.32 27.60
CA TYR A 537 15.94 -20.15 28.06
C TYR A 537 16.26 -20.83 29.39
N GLN A 538 17.46 -21.42 29.54
CA GLN A 538 17.86 -22.07 30.80
C GLN A 538 18.07 -21.06 31.92
N ALA A 539 18.70 -19.91 31.65
CA ALA A 539 18.93 -18.87 32.65
C ALA A 539 17.61 -18.30 33.21
N GLN A 540 16.63 -18.03 32.33
CA GLN A 540 15.31 -17.54 32.75
C GLN A 540 14.52 -18.62 33.51
N ARG A 541 14.62 -19.88 33.07
CA ARG A 541 13.98 -21.02 33.75
C ARG A 541 14.59 -21.34 35.11
N GLU A 542 15.90 -21.21 35.27
CA GLU A 542 16.59 -21.36 36.55
C GLU A 542 16.29 -20.20 37.50
N GLY A 543 16.22 -18.96 37.00
CA GLY A 543 15.76 -17.81 37.77
C GLY A 543 14.35 -18.00 38.34
N TYR A 544 13.43 -18.54 37.53
CA TYR A 544 12.08 -18.88 37.97
C TYR A 544 12.04 -20.02 39.02
N ARG A 545 12.81 -21.10 38.80
CA ARG A 545 12.94 -22.21 39.77
C ARG A 545 13.61 -21.79 41.08
N GLY A 546 14.50 -20.81 41.03
CA GLY A 546 15.15 -20.20 42.19
C GLY A 546 14.14 -19.47 43.09
N ASN A 547 13.16 -18.78 42.49
CA ASN A 547 12.09 -18.10 43.22
C ASN A 547 11.10 -19.09 43.88
N TYR A 548 10.81 -20.23 43.24
CA TYR A 548 9.95 -21.27 43.84
C TYR A 548 10.61 -22.09 44.96
N ARG A 549 11.96 -22.13 45.03
CA ARG A 549 12.71 -22.82 46.09
C ARG A 549 13.01 -21.96 47.31
N ALA A 550 12.77 -20.65 47.25
CA ALA A 550 13.00 -19.74 48.36
C ALA A 550 11.93 -19.86 49.48
N ASP A 551 10.74 -20.38 49.15
CA ASP A 551 9.58 -20.44 50.08
C ASP A 551 9.36 -21.79 50.77
N PHE A 552 10.25 -22.77 50.61
CA PHE A 552 10.24 -24.00 51.41
C PHE A 552 11.51 -24.13 52.26
N LYS A 553 11.70 -23.19 53.19
CA LYS A 553 12.54 -23.45 54.37
C LYS A 553 11.68 -24.01 55.50
N THR A 554 12.04 -25.24 55.89
CA THR A 554 11.79 -25.92 57.17
C THR A 554 10.36 -26.36 57.47
N LYS A 555 10.10 -27.66 57.42
CA LYS A 555 10.03 -28.53 58.62
C LYS A 555 9.79 -30.00 58.25
N ASP A 556 10.47 -30.85 59.01
CA ASP A 556 10.21 -32.27 59.28
C ASP A 556 10.39 -33.30 58.15
N VAL A 557 11.62 -33.79 58.04
CA VAL A 557 11.90 -35.17 57.62
C VAL A 557 12.81 -35.79 58.67
N ASN A 558 12.34 -36.85 59.33
CA ASN A 558 13.13 -37.61 60.30
C ASN A 558 14.23 -38.41 59.58
N ALA A 559 15.27 -38.80 60.34
CA ALA A 559 16.58 -39.30 59.87
C ALA A 559 16.57 -40.54 58.97
N ASP A 560 15.42 -41.13 58.68
CA ASP A 560 15.29 -42.42 58.01
C ASP A 560 14.78 -42.27 56.57
N GLY A 561 14.45 -41.06 56.12
CA GLY A 561 14.34 -40.71 54.70
C GLY A 561 13.21 -41.37 53.89
N VAL A 562 12.18 -41.92 54.52
CA VAL A 562 11.01 -42.51 53.82
C VAL A 562 9.75 -41.70 54.11
N LEU A 563 9.18 -41.08 53.07
CA LEU A 563 7.84 -40.48 53.12
C LEU A 563 6.76 -41.58 53.04
N ASN A 564 5.75 -41.47 53.90
CA ASN A 564 4.58 -42.34 53.97
C ASN A 564 3.71 -42.20 52.70
N ALA A 565 3.26 -43.33 52.13
CA ALA A 565 2.38 -43.41 50.96
C ALA A 565 0.96 -42.86 51.17
N ASP A 566 0.54 -42.59 52.42
CA ASP A 566 -0.79 -42.04 52.73
C ASP A 566 -0.85 -40.50 52.68
N GLU A 567 0.28 -39.80 52.53
CA GLU A 567 0.32 -38.32 52.37
C GLU A 567 0.52 -37.86 50.91
N LEU A 568 0.60 -38.81 49.96
CA LEU A 568 0.74 -38.56 48.52
C LEU A 568 -0.55 -38.81 47.71
N ARG A 569 -1.69 -39.03 48.38
CA ARG A 569 -3.03 -38.93 47.78
C ARG A 569 -3.62 -37.57 48.09
#